data_AF-A0A1X1CZ34-F1
#
_entry.id   AF-A0A1X1CZ34-F1
#
_cell.length_a   1.000
_cell.length_b   1.000
_cell.length_c   1.000
_cell.angle_alpha   90.00
_cell.angle_beta   90.00
_cell.angle_gamma   90.00
#
_symmetry.space_group_name_H-M   'P 1'
#
loop_
_entity.id
_entity.type
_entity.pdbx_description
1 polymer ?
#
loop_
_entity_poly.entity_id
_entity_poly.type
_entity_poly.pdbx_seq_one_letter_code
_entity_poly.pdbx_strand_id
1 'polypeptide(L)'
;MKDYYKIDLEVFMSNNADLIKEIKSKAPVYADELGLEVVQYINREVKQAHLDYIDSLGVHDPYEYYISQHEEDRYLADQLIAQHRAALHPTS
;
A
#
# COMPACT_ATOMS: atom_id res chain seq x y z
N MET A 1 1.23 -17.03 -3.79
CA MET A 1 1.60 -15.79 -4.50
C MET A 1 2.02 -14.77 -3.46
N LYS A 2 3.08 -13.98 -3.72
CA LYS A 2 3.51 -12.93 -2.78
C LYS A 2 2.43 -11.86 -2.70
N ASP A 3 2.25 -11.28 -1.52
CA ASP A 3 1.41 -10.10 -1.34
C ASP A 3 2.30 -8.87 -1.51
N TYR A 4 2.46 -8.44 -2.76
CA TYR A 4 3.35 -7.32 -3.11
C TYR A 4 2.93 -6.00 -2.45
N TYR A 5 1.63 -5.81 -2.24
CA TYR A 5 1.12 -4.66 -1.50
C TYR A 5 1.58 -4.69 -0.04
N LYS A 6 1.46 -5.85 0.62
CA LYS A 6 1.92 -5.98 2.01
C LYS A 6 3.43 -5.76 2.15
N ILE A 7 4.23 -6.29 1.21
CA ILE A 7 5.67 -6.09 1.20
C ILE A 7 6.01 -4.60 1.05
N ASP A 8 5.37 -3.92 0.09
CA ASP A 8 5.59 -2.48 -0.13
C ASP A 8 5.16 -1.64 1.07
N LEU A 9 4.03 -1.97 1.70
CA LEU A 9 3.55 -1.31 2.90
C LEU A 9 4.52 -1.47 4.07
N GLU A 10 5.08 -2.67 4.27
CA GLU A 10 6.09 -2.93 5.31
C GLU A 10 7.37 -2.11 5.08
N VAL A 11 7.83 -2.03 3.83
CA VAL A 11 8.98 -1.19 3.43
C VAL A 11 8.67 0.29 3.67
N PHE A 12 7.49 0.76 3.26
CA PHE A 12 7.03 2.13 3.49
C PHE A 12 7.02 2.47 4.99
N MET A 13 6.45 1.60 5.82
CA MET A 13 6.41 1.80 7.27
C MET A 13 7.81 1.84 7.91
N SER A 14 8.73 0.99 7.43
CA SER A 14 10.12 0.96 7.91
C SER A 14 10.85 2.26 7.56
N ASN A 15 10.67 2.76 6.34
CA ASN A 15 11.31 3.98 5.86
C ASN A 15 10.70 5.26 6.45
N ASN A 16 9.46 5.20 6.94
CA ASN A 16 8.72 6.35 7.48
C ASN A 16 8.41 6.19 8.98
N ALA A 17 9.34 5.61 9.75
CA ALA A 17 9.12 5.28 11.16
C ALA A 17 8.61 6.45 12.03
N ASP A 18 9.08 7.68 11.78
CA ASP A 18 8.65 8.87 12.49
C ASP A 18 7.18 9.24 12.20
N LEU A 19 6.75 9.15 10.94
CA LEU A 19 5.36 9.32 10.55
C LEU A 19 4.47 8.26 11.21
N ILE A 20 4.91 7.00 11.21
CA ILE A 20 4.17 5.91 11.86
C ILE A 20 4.06 6.15 13.37
N LYS A 21 5.11 6.69 14.00
CA LYS A 21 5.10 7.05 15.42
C LYS A 21 4.11 8.19 15.70
N GLU A 22 4.03 9.18 14.82
CA GLU A 22 3.07 10.28 14.91
C GLU A 22 1.62 9.79 14.76
N ILE A 23 1.34 8.93 13.78
CA ILE A 23 0.01 8.32 13.61
C ILE A 23 -0.39 7.57 14.88
N LYS A 24 0.53 6.78 15.46
CA LYS A 24 0.29 6.02 16.69
C LYS A 24 0.07 6.91 17.92
N SER A 25 0.76 8.05 18.03
CA SER A 25 0.59 8.94 19.19
C SER A 25 -0.77 9.64 19.19
N LYS A 26 -1.29 9.93 17.99
CA LYS A 26 -2.59 10.56 17.76
C LYS A 26 -3.78 9.59 17.85
N ALA A 27 -3.53 8.30 17.61
CA ALA A 27 -4.58 7.29 17.51
C ALA A 27 -5.52 7.16 18.73
N PRO A 28 -5.09 7.25 20.00
CA PRO A 28 -6.01 7.12 21.13
C PRO A 28 -7.10 8.19 21.17
N VAL A 29 -6.81 9.39 20.66
CA VAL A 29 -7.76 10.52 20.66
C VAL A 29 -8.69 10.41 19.44
N TYR A 30 -8.12 10.29 18.24
CA TYR A 30 -8.93 10.32 17.02
C TYR A 30 -9.70 9.01 16.77
N ALA A 31 -9.23 7.87 17.28
CA ALA A 31 -9.98 6.63 17.18
C ALA A 31 -11.31 6.74 17.95
N ASP A 32 -11.29 7.33 19.15
CA ASP A 32 -12.50 7.58 19.96
C ASP A 32 -13.47 8.55 19.26
N GLU A 33 -12.96 9.67 18.74
CA GLU A 33 -13.76 10.66 18.00
C GLU A 33 -14.47 10.06 16.77
N LEU A 34 -13.85 9.04 16.15
CA LEU A 34 -14.38 8.36 14.96
C LEU A 34 -15.15 7.08 15.28
N GLY A 35 -15.27 6.69 16.56
CA GLY A 35 -15.91 5.44 16.97
C GLY A 35 -15.18 4.19 16.44
N LEU A 36 -13.86 4.26 16.28
CA LEU A 36 -13.00 3.20 15.79
C LEU A 36 -12.15 2.62 16.91
N GLU A 37 -11.74 1.36 16.74
CA GLU A 37 -10.65 0.81 17.54
C GLU A 37 -9.32 1.49 17.16
N VAL A 38 -8.43 1.69 18.14
CA VAL A 38 -7.12 2.32 17.93
C VAL A 38 -6.35 1.66 16.78
N VAL A 39 -6.39 0.32 16.70
CA VAL A 39 -5.73 -0.44 15.62
C VAL A 39 -6.38 -0.18 14.26
N GLN A 40 -7.70 -0.01 14.20
CA GLN A 40 -8.40 0.29 12.96
C GLN A 40 -8.04 1.70 12.46
N TYR A 41 -7.99 2.69 13.36
CA TYR A 41 -7.52 4.03 13.03
C TYR A 41 -6.10 4.02 12.49
N ILE A 42 -5.15 3.39 13.21
CA ILE A 42 -3.75 3.31 12.76
C ILE A 42 -3.67 2.66 11.38
N ASN A 43 -4.35 1.53 11.17
CA ASN A 43 -4.34 0.85 9.88
C ASN A 43 -4.91 1.73 8.77
N ARG A 44 -5.98 2.49 9.03
CA ARG A 44 -6.56 3.41 8.06
C ARG A 44 -5.57 4.52 7.68
N GLU A 45 -4.99 5.20 8.67
CA GLU A 45 -4.08 6.31 8.44
C GLU A 45 -2.79 5.89 7.74
N VAL A 46 -2.22 4.73 8.13
CA VAL A 46 -1.03 4.19 7.47
C VAL A 46 -1.32 3.82 6.02
N LYS A 47 -2.50 3.23 5.74
CA LYS A 47 -2.93 2.94 4.37
C LYS A 47 -3.11 4.21 3.54
N GLN A 48 -3.73 5.24 4.12
CA GLN A 48 -3.92 6.51 3.42
C GLN A 48 -2.57 7.17 3.11
N ALA A 49 -1.69 7.27 4.09
CA ALA A 49 -0.35 7.83 3.90
C ALA A 49 0.47 7.07 2.85
N HIS A 50 0.32 5.74 2.79
CA HIS A 50 0.94 4.92 1.76
C HIS A 50 0.36 5.22 0.37
N LEU A 51 -0.96 5.32 0.22
CA LEU A 51 -1.60 5.69 -1.04
C LEU A 51 -1.18 7.10 -1.50
N ASP A 52 -1.15 8.06 -0.59
CA ASP A 52 -0.71 9.44 -0.88
C ASP A 52 0.76 9.46 -1.33
N TYR A 53 1.62 8.63 -0.72
CA TYR A 53 3.00 8.46 -1.14
C TYR A 53 3.08 7.89 -2.57
N ILE A 54 2.33 6.84 -2.89
CA ILE A 54 2.31 6.25 -4.23
C ILE A 54 1.79 7.25 -5.27
N ASP A 55 0.73 8.00 -4.96
CA ASP A 55 0.21 9.06 -5.83
C ASP A 55 1.26 10.16 -6.07
N SER A 56 2.00 10.54 -5.03
CA SER A 56 3.08 11.55 -5.13
C SER A 56 4.23 11.15 -6.07
N LEU A 57 4.40 9.85 -6.32
CA LEU A 57 5.37 9.31 -7.28
C LEU A 57 4.86 9.34 -8.73
N GLY A 58 3.60 9.75 -8.95
CA GLY A 58 2.95 9.73 -10.27
C GLY A 58 2.58 8.32 -10.74
N VAL A 59 2.44 7.36 -9.82
CA VAL A 59 2.11 5.97 -10.14
C VAL A 59 0.63 5.86 -10.48
N HIS A 60 0.32 5.47 -11.71
CA HIS A 60 -1.06 5.29 -12.17
C HIS A 60 -1.66 3.94 -11.79
N ASP A 61 -0.84 2.89 -11.73
CA ASP A 61 -1.26 1.54 -11.35
C ASP A 61 -0.40 1.08 -10.15
N PRO A 62 -0.91 1.20 -8.92
CA PRO A 62 -0.19 0.77 -7.73
C PRO A 62 0.13 -0.73 -7.74
N TYR A 63 -0.72 -1.58 -8.33
CA TYR A 63 -0.50 -3.02 -8.36
C TYR A 63 0.72 -3.37 -9.21
N GLU A 64 0.81 -2.79 -10.41
CA GLU A 64 1.98 -2.96 -11.28
C GLU A 64 3.25 -2.40 -10.66
N TYR A 65 3.13 -1.27 -9.95
CA TYR A 65 4.25 -0.67 -9.23
C TYR A 65 4.77 -1.62 -8.14
N TYR A 66 3.90 -2.17 -7.28
CA TYR A 66 4.33 -3.07 -6.20
C TYR A 66 5.03 -4.32 -6.74
N ILE A 67 4.53 -4.90 -7.83
CA ILE A 67 5.20 -6.04 -8.49
C ILE A 67 6.56 -5.63 -9.01
N SER A 68 6.64 -4.51 -9.72
CA SER A 68 7.88 -4.03 -10.33
C SER A 68 8.97 -3.70 -9.31
N GLN A 69 8.59 -3.31 -8.08
CA GLN A 69 9.53 -3.04 -7.00
C GLN A 69 10.00 -4.30 -6.27
N HIS A 70 9.13 -5.32 -6.10
CA HIS A 70 9.35 -6.41 -5.14
C HIS A 70 9.42 -7.81 -5.75
N GLU A 71 9.16 -7.97 -7.05
CA GLU A 71 9.42 -9.23 -7.76
C GLU A 71 10.79 -9.20 -8.45
N GLU A 72 11.68 -10.08 -8.00
CA GLU A 72 13.02 -10.22 -8.55
C GLU A 72 13.03 -11.02 -9.86
N ASP A 73 12.10 -11.99 -9.99
CA ASP A 73 11.90 -12.74 -11.23
C ASP A 73 11.14 -11.88 -12.25
N ARG A 74 11.89 -11.27 -13.17
CA ARG A 74 11.34 -10.42 -14.23
C ARG A 74 10.30 -11.12 -15.09
N TYR A 75 10.47 -12.41 -15.37
CA TYR A 75 9.51 -13.15 -16.21
C TYR A 75 8.18 -13.31 -15.47
N LEU A 76 8.25 -13.66 -14.17
CA LEU A 76 7.06 -13.72 -13.34
C LEU A 76 6.40 -12.34 -13.18
N ALA A 77 7.18 -11.28 -12.96
CA ALA A 77 6.68 -9.92 -12.85
C ALA A 77 5.87 -9.50 -14.09
N ASP A 78 6.44 -9.68 -15.29
CA ASP A 78 5.78 -9.36 -16.56
C ASP A 78 4.49 -10.17 -16.74
N GLN A 79 4.51 -11.46 -16.37
CA GLN A 79 3.32 -12.31 -16.47
C GLN A 79 2.19 -11.82 -15.55
N LEU A 80 2.50 -11.43 -14.32
CA LEU A 80 1.52 -10.94 -13.35
C LEU A 80 0.91 -9.60 -13.78
N ILE A 81 1.74 -8.69 -14.28
CA ILE A 81 1.30 -7.40 -14.83
C ILE A 81 0.39 -7.62 -16.04
N ALA A 82 0.77 -8.50 -16.96
CA ALA A 82 -0.06 -8.82 -18.12
C ALA A 82 -1.42 -9.41 -17.72
N GLN A 83 -1.45 -10.31 -16.73
CA GLN A 83 -2.69 -10.86 -16.18
C GLN A 83 -3.57 -9.78 -15.54
N HIS A 84 -2.99 -8.84 -14.80
CA HIS A 84 -3.71 -7.74 -14.19
C HIS A 84 -4.38 -6.83 -15.23
N ARG A 85 -3.61 -6.38 -16.23
CA ARG A 85 -4.13 -5.55 -17.33
C ARG A 85 -5.26 -6.24 -18.08
N ALA A 86 -5.12 -7.54 -18.35
CA ALA A 86 -6.17 -8.33 -19.01
C ALA A 86 -7.46 -8.44 -18.16
N ALA A 87 -7.33 -8.52 -16.83
CA ALA A 87 -8.48 -8.54 -15.92
C ALA A 87 -9.20 -7.19 -15.82
N LEU A 88 -8.49 -6.08 -16.00
CA LEU A 88 -9.07 -4.73 -16.05
C LEU A 88 -9.77 -4.42 -17.37
N HIS A 89 -9.30 -5.05 -18.46
CA HIS A 89 -9.90 -4.94 -19.79
C HIS A 89 -10.36 -6.32 -20.27
N PRO A 90 -11.39 -6.92 -19.64
CA PRO A 90 -11.98 -8.13 -20.17
C PRO A 90 -12.56 -7.75 -21.54
N THR A 91 -11.94 -8.24 -22.61
CA THR A 91 -12.49 -8.13 -23.97
C THR A 91 -13.92 -8.65 -23.90
N SER A 92 -14.87 -7.73 -24.09
CA SER A 92 -16.31 -8.03 -24.12
C SER A 92 -16.63 -8.97 -25.27
#